data_AF-A0A1J3GQK5-F1
#
_entry.id   AF-A0A1J3GQK5-F1
#
_cell.length_a   1.000
_cell.length_b   1.000
_cell.length_c   1.000
_cell.angle_alpha   90.00
_cell.angle_beta   90.00
_cell.angle_gamma   90.00
#
_symmetry.space_group_name_H-M   'P 1'
#
loop_
_entity.id
_entity.type
_entity.pdbx_description
1 polymer ?
#
loop_
_entity_poly.entity_id
_entity_poly.type
_entity_poly.pdbx_seq_one_letter_code
_entity_poly.pdbx_strand_id
1 'polypeptide(L)'
;WGLVVCHHTSARCIPFPLRYACEFLMQAFGLQLNMELQLALQVAEKRVLRMQTLLCDMLLRDSPAGIVTQSPSIMDLVKCNGAAFLYQGKYYSLGVAPSEAQINEIVEWLLANHSHSTGLSTDSLGDAGYPRASVLGDAVCGMAVAY
;
A
#
# COMPACT_ATOMS: atom_id res chain seq x y z
N TRP A 1 12.68 -14.24 4.47
CA TRP A 1 13.71 -14.97 5.25
C TRP A 1 15.01 -14.95 4.45
N GLY A 2 16.17 -14.90 5.09
CA GLY A 2 17.42 -14.47 4.44
C GLY A 2 18.67 -15.16 4.98
N LEU A 3 19.84 -14.56 4.77
CA LEU A 3 21.13 -15.09 5.18
C LEU A 3 21.82 -14.15 6.16
N VAL A 4 22.53 -14.71 7.14
CA VAL A 4 23.55 -13.99 7.90
C VAL A 4 24.89 -14.28 7.26
N VAL A 5 25.47 -13.27 6.60
CA VAL A 5 26.71 -13.39 5.84
C VAL A 5 27.82 -12.64 6.57
N CYS A 6 28.92 -13.33 6.82
CA CYS A 6 30.09 -12.77 7.49
C CYS A 6 31.24 -12.63 6.50
N HIS A 7 31.89 -11.46 6.51
CA HIS A 7 33.09 -11.19 5.70
C HIS A 7 34.29 -10.89 6.60
N HIS A 8 35.49 -11.19 6.10
CA HIS A 8 36.76 -10.82 6.72
C HIS A 8 37.71 -10.29 5.66
N THR A 9 38.50 -9.25 5.97
CA THR A 9 39.45 -8.62 5.04
C THR A 9 40.72 -9.42 4.79
N SER A 10 40.88 -10.55 5.49
CA SER A 10 41.99 -11.48 5.38
C SER A 10 41.51 -12.93 5.56
N ALA A 11 42.32 -13.90 5.14
CA ALA A 11 42.01 -15.31 5.28
C ALA A 11 41.75 -15.67 6.76
N ARG A 12 40.54 -16.18 7.04
CA ARG A 12 40.11 -16.53 8.39
C ARG A 12 39.45 -17.90 8.41
N CYS A 13 40.06 -18.84 9.14
CA CYS A 13 39.48 -20.17 9.37
C CYS A 13 38.74 -20.17 10.71
N ILE A 14 37.45 -20.50 10.70
CA ILE A 14 36.63 -20.57 11.92
C ILE A 14 36.51 -22.03 12.35
N PRO A 15 36.87 -22.39 13.59
CA PRO A 15 36.81 -23.78 14.05
C PRO A 15 35.37 -24.27 14.14
N PHE A 16 35.18 -25.58 13.91
CA PHE A 16 33.85 -26.20 13.84
C PHE A 16 32.94 -25.91 15.04
N PRO A 17 33.39 -25.99 16.31
CA PRO A 17 32.52 -25.72 17.46
C PRO A 17 31.90 -24.32 17.44
N LEU A 18 32.64 -23.31 16.96
CA LEU A 18 32.12 -21.95 16.85
C LEU A 18 31.07 -21.85 15.73
N ARG A 19 31.30 -22.51 14.59
CA ARG A 19 30.32 -22.55 13.49
C ARG A 19 29.02 -23.23 13.93
N TYR A 20 29.13 -24.31 14.70
CA TYR A 20 27.97 -25.03 15.25
C TYR A 20 27.19 -24.18 16.26
N ALA A 21 27.89 -23.43 17.13
CA ALA A 21 27.24 -22.48 18.03
C ALA A 21 26.51 -21.36 17.25
N CYS A 22 27.10 -20.84 16.18
CA CYS A 22 26.44 -19.88 15.30
C CYS A 22 25.20 -20.48 14.61
N GLU A 23 25.26 -21.73 14.15
CA GLU A 23 24.11 -22.42 13.57
C GLU A 23 22.95 -22.52 14.57
N PHE A 24 23.23 -22.91 15.82
CA PHE A 24 22.22 -22.96 16.87
C PHE A 24 21.59 -21.59 17.16
N LEU A 25 22.42 -20.53 17.20
CA LEU A 25 21.93 -19.15 17.33
C LEU A 25 20.99 -18.79 16.16
N MET A 26 21.34 -19.19 14.93
CA MET A 26 20.52 -18.93 13.75
C MET A 26 19.19 -19.68 13.77
N GLN A 27 19.15 -20.90 14.32
CA GLN A 27 17.91 -21.64 14.53
C GLN A 27 16.99 -20.91 15.52
N ALA A 28 17.53 -20.47 16.66
CA ALA A 28 16.78 -19.70 17.66
C ALA A 28 16.27 -18.36 17.08
N PHE A 29 17.10 -17.65 16.33
CA PHE A 29 16.70 -16.43 15.62
C PHE A 29 15.57 -16.70 14.62
N GLY A 30 15.66 -17.80 13.87
CA GLY A 30 14.63 -18.23 12.93
C GLY A 30 13.28 -18.46 13.62
N LEU A 31 13.28 -19.09 14.79
CA LEU A 31 12.08 -19.30 15.60
C LEU A 31 11.47 -17.96 16.07
N GLN A 32 12.30 -17.06 16.61
CA GLN A 32 11.82 -15.74 17.05
C GLN A 32 11.21 -14.95 15.89
N LEU A 33 11.86 -14.95 14.73
CA LEU A 33 11.35 -14.27 13.54
C LEU A 33 10.01 -14.88 13.09
N ASN A 34 9.87 -16.20 13.15
CA ASN A 34 8.60 -16.84 12.84
C ASN A 34 7.50 -16.42 13.84
N MET A 35 7.81 -16.31 15.13
CA MET A 35 6.85 -15.81 16.14
C MET A 35 6.40 -14.36 15.82
N GLU A 36 7.33 -13.47 15.49
CA GLU A 36 7.00 -12.10 15.08
C GLU A 36 6.14 -12.07 13.81
N LEU A 37 6.41 -12.96 12.86
CA LEU A 37 5.61 -13.09 11.64
C LEU A 37 4.18 -13.55 11.96
N GLN A 38 4.02 -14.54 12.85
CA GLN A 38 2.69 -15.00 13.29
C GLN A 38 1.92 -13.88 13.99
N LEU A 39 2.58 -13.09 14.84
CA LEU A 39 1.97 -11.94 15.48
C LEU A 39 1.54 -10.89 14.45
N ALA A 40 2.39 -10.60 13.47
CA ALA A 40 2.06 -9.67 12.37
C ALA A 40 0.86 -10.15 11.55
N LEU A 41 0.74 -11.46 11.28
CA LEU A 41 -0.42 -12.06 10.62
C LEU A 41 -1.69 -11.88 11.46
N GLN A 42 -1.64 -12.15 12.76
CA GLN A 42 -2.80 -11.93 13.65
C GLN A 42 -3.23 -10.46 13.69
N VAL A 43 -2.28 -9.52 13.70
CA VAL A 43 -2.59 -8.08 13.63
C VAL A 43 -3.23 -7.73 12.30
N ALA A 44 -2.73 -8.29 11.19
CA ALA A 44 -3.31 -8.09 9.86
C ALA A 44 -4.74 -8.64 9.77
N GLU A 45 -5.00 -9.85 10.29
CA GLU A 45 -6.34 -10.43 10.34
C GLU A 45 -7.33 -9.57 11.15
N LYS A 46 -6.92 -9.10 12.33
CA LYS A 46 -7.72 -8.17 13.14
C LYS A 46 -8.02 -6.87 12.38
N ARG A 47 -7.04 -6.36 11.63
CA ARG A 47 -7.23 -5.17 10.79
C ARG A 47 -8.24 -5.44 9.67
N VAL A 48 -8.17 -6.59 9.00
CA VAL A 48 -9.13 -6.98 7.96
C VAL A 48 -10.54 -7.07 8.52
N LEU A 49 -10.74 -7.72 9.68
CA LEU A 49 -12.05 -7.81 10.33
C LEU A 49 -12.60 -6.42 10.67
N ARG A 50 -11.78 -5.54 11.26
CA ARG A 50 -12.18 -4.15 11.56
C ARG A 50 -12.56 -3.40 10.29
N MET A 51 -11.80 -3.59 9.20
CA MET A 51 -12.08 -3.01 7.90
C MET A 51 -13.42 -3.49 7.32
N GLN A 52 -13.74 -4.79 7.44
CA GLN A 52 -15.04 -5.32 7.01
C GLN A 52 -16.19 -4.68 7.79
N THR A 53 -16.07 -4.53 9.11
CA THR A 53 -17.08 -3.84 9.93
C THR A 53 -17.26 -2.39 9.47
N LEU A 54 -16.15 -1.67 9.24
CA LEU A 54 -16.18 -0.29 8.76
C LEU A 54 -16.88 -0.17 7.41
N LEU A 55 -16.59 -1.09 6.48
CA LEU A 55 -17.20 -1.12 5.15
C LEU A 55 -18.72 -1.35 5.23
N CYS A 56 -19.16 -2.27 6.09
CA CYS A 56 -20.60 -2.47 6.32
C CYS A 56 -21.27 -1.18 6.80
N ASP A 57 -20.67 -0.48 7.77
CA ASP A 57 -21.21 0.80 8.26
C ASP A 57 -21.22 1.88 7.17
N MET A 58 -20.21 1.90 6.30
CA MET A 58 -20.13 2.86 5.18
C MET A 58 -21.14 2.55 4.07
N LEU A 59 -21.42 1.27 3.79
CA LEU A 59 -22.41 0.84 2.79
C LEU A 59 -23.86 1.16 3.22
N LEU A 60 -24.13 1.26 4.52
CA LEU A 60 -25.43 1.65 5.05
C LEU A 60 -25.72 3.15 4.95
N ARG A 61 -24.80 3.96 4.40
CA ARG A 61 -24.98 5.41 4.23
C ARG A 61 -25.89 5.73 3.05
N ASP A 62 -26.70 6.77 3.20
CA ASP A 62 -27.69 7.20 2.19
C ASP A 62 -27.07 7.77 0.90
N SER A 63 -25.78 8.13 0.91
CA SER A 63 -25.09 8.79 -0.21
C SER A 63 -23.71 8.18 -0.49
N PRO A 64 -23.38 7.86 -1.76
CA PRO A 64 -22.06 7.38 -2.16
C PRO A 64 -20.92 8.33 -1.77
N ALA A 65 -21.18 9.65 -1.78
CA ALA A 65 -20.21 10.66 -1.35
C ALA A 65 -19.86 10.57 0.14
N GLY A 66 -20.68 9.86 0.94
CA GLY A 66 -20.42 9.59 2.35
C GLY A 66 -19.11 8.86 2.58
N ILE A 67 -18.60 8.10 1.60
CA ILE A 67 -17.30 7.41 1.68
C ILE A 67 -16.13 8.37 1.92
N VAL A 68 -16.21 9.60 1.39
CA VAL A 68 -15.17 10.62 1.52
C VAL A 68 -15.57 11.74 2.48
N THR A 69 -16.87 12.07 2.55
CA THR A 69 -17.35 13.25 3.30
C THR A 69 -17.68 12.98 4.77
N GLN A 70 -17.80 11.72 5.19
CA GLN A 70 -18.16 11.35 6.56
C GLN A 70 -17.06 10.52 7.23
N SER A 71 -16.99 10.58 8.56
CA SER A 71 -16.08 9.77 9.38
C SER A 71 -16.79 8.53 9.92
N PRO A 72 -16.17 7.34 9.87
CA PRO A 72 -14.89 7.04 9.22
C PRO A 72 -14.98 7.14 7.68
N SER A 73 -13.87 7.53 7.06
CA SER A 73 -13.71 7.79 5.62
C SER A 73 -12.86 6.71 4.95
N ILE A 74 -12.73 6.76 3.61
CA ILE A 74 -11.87 5.84 2.85
C ILE A 74 -10.39 5.86 3.28
N MET A 75 -9.90 6.99 3.81
CA MET A 75 -8.52 7.10 4.32
C MET A 75 -8.32 6.34 5.65
N ASP A 76 -9.40 6.03 6.37
CA ASP A 76 -9.35 5.16 7.56
C ASP A 76 -9.28 3.67 7.16
N LEU A 77 -9.72 3.35 5.95
CA LEU A 77 -9.72 2.01 5.38
C LEU A 77 -8.36 1.67 4.77
N VAL A 78 -7.87 2.54 3.90
CA VAL A 78 -6.65 2.37 3.12
C VAL A 78 -5.63 3.40 3.59
N LYS A 79 -4.40 2.94 3.86
CA LYS A 79 -3.32 3.86 4.23
C LYS A 79 -2.88 4.63 2.99
N CYS A 80 -3.35 5.87 2.85
CA CYS A 80 -2.97 6.78 1.78
C CYS A 80 -2.79 8.21 2.31
N ASN A 81 -2.16 9.07 1.50
CA ASN A 81 -1.97 10.49 1.82
C ASN A 81 -3.18 11.36 1.41
N GLY A 82 -4.04 10.85 0.52
CA GLY A 82 -5.28 11.48 0.13
C GLY A 82 -6.17 10.52 -0.67
N ALA A 83 -7.38 10.97 -0.95
CA ALA A 83 -8.38 10.26 -1.73
C ALA A 83 -9.19 11.24 -2.58
N ALA A 84 -9.63 10.76 -3.74
CA ALA A 84 -10.49 11.47 -4.67
C ALA A 84 -11.67 10.57 -5.05
N PHE A 85 -12.87 11.12 -5.10
CA PHE A 85 -14.08 10.43 -5.52
C PHE A 85 -14.84 11.30 -6.52
N LEU A 86 -14.94 10.80 -7.75
CA LEU A 86 -15.65 11.45 -8.85
C LEU A 86 -16.91 10.62 -9.15
N TYR A 87 -18.09 11.21 -8.92
CA TYR A 87 -19.36 10.53 -9.16
C TYR A 87 -20.37 11.48 -9.79
N GLN A 88 -20.94 11.09 -10.94
CA GLN A 88 -21.91 11.90 -11.70
C GLN A 88 -21.44 13.35 -11.93
N GLY A 89 -20.16 13.53 -12.27
CA GLY A 89 -19.56 14.84 -12.52
C GLY A 89 -19.32 15.69 -11.28
N LYS A 90 -19.55 15.16 -10.07
CA LYS A 90 -19.19 15.83 -8.81
C LYS A 90 -17.88 15.28 -8.26
N TYR A 91 -16.97 16.18 -7.96
CA TYR A 91 -15.67 15.87 -7.42
C TYR A 91 -15.61 16.09 -5.89
N TYR A 92 -15.14 15.07 -5.18
CA TYR A 92 -14.89 15.12 -3.74
C TYR A 92 -13.44 14.70 -3.47
N SER A 93 -12.73 15.47 -2.65
CA SER A 93 -11.33 15.19 -2.29
C SER A 93 -11.11 15.22 -0.79
N LEU A 94 -10.16 14.42 -0.31
CA LEU A 94 -9.72 14.39 1.07
C LEU A 94 -8.20 14.24 1.13
N GLY A 95 -7.52 14.98 2.00
CA GLY A 95 -6.07 14.94 2.15
C GLY A 95 -5.32 15.49 0.93
N VAL A 96 -4.17 14.89 0.62
CA VAL A 96 -3.33 15.27 -0.53
C VAL A 96 -3.84 14.55 -1.78
N ALA A 97 -4.68 15.23 -2.56
CA ALA A 97 -5.25 14.72 -3.80
C ALA A 97 -5.02 15.71 -4.96
N PRO A 98 -4.90 15.23 -6.22
CA PRO A 98 -4.84 16.11 -7.39
C PRO A 98 -6.09 16.97 -7.52
N SER A 99 -5.98 18.13 -8.16
CA SER A 99 -7.15 18.98 -8.47
C SER A 99 -8.16 18.29 -9.40
N GLU A 100 -9.40 18.77 -9.44
CA GLU A 100 -10.45 18.23 -10.32
C GLU A 100 -10.01 18.18 -11.80
N ALA A 101 -9.34 19.23 -12.29
CA ALA A 101 -8.80 19.26 -13.65
C ALA A 101 -7.77 18.14 -13.89
N GLN A 102 -6.85 17.93 -12.93
CA GLN A 102 -5.84 16.87 -13.01
C GLN A 102 -6.48 15.47 -12.93
N ILE A 103 -7.51 15.30 -12.09
CA ILE A 103 -8.24 14.02 -12.00
C ILE A 103 -8.94 13.70 -13.31
N ASN A 104 -9.57 14.67 -13.97
CA ASN A 104 -10.18 14.45 -15.28
C ASN A 104 -9.14 14.01 -16.33
N GLU A 105 -7.95 14.64 -16.35
CA GLU A 105 -6.85 14.21 -17.22
C GLU A 105 -6.37 12.78 -16.92
N ILE A 106 -6.33 12.38 -15.64
CA ILE A 106 -5.98 11.02 -15.23
C ILE A 106 -7.06 10.02 -15.68
N VAL A 107 -8.34 10.36 -15.54
CA VAL A 107 -9.46 9.53 -15.99
C VAL A 107 -9.42 9.32 -17.50
N GLU A 108 -9.17 10.38 -18.28
CA GLU A 108 -8.99 10.26 -19.73
C GLU A 108 -7.84 9.31 -20.09
N TRP A 109 -6.71 9.43 -19.40
CA TRP A 109 -5.57 8.53 -19.60
C TRP A 109 -5.88 7.08 -19.23
N LEU A 110 -6.62 6.84 -18.14
CA LEU A 110 -7.07 5.49 -17.73
C LEU A 110 -8.02 4.90 -18.77
N LEU A 111 -8.98 5.66 -19.28
CA LEU A 111 -9.90 5.20 -20.30
C LEU A 111 -9.19 4.92 -21.63
N ALA A 112 -8.17 5.68 -21.98
CA ALA A 112 -7.40 5.45 -23.21
C ALA A 112 -6.49 4.21 -23.14
N ASN A 113 -5.87 3.95 -21.99
CA ASN A 113 -4.79 2.95 -21.88
C ASN A 113 -5.14 1.71 -21.04
N HIS A 114 -6.20 1.78 -20.22
CA HIS A 114 -6.57 0.76 -19.23
C HIS A 114 -8.07 0.42 -19.26
N SER A 115 -8.78 0.71 -20.35
CA SER A 115 -10.25 0.53 -20.48
C SER A 115 -10.76 -0.89 -20.22
N HIS A 116 -9.91 -1.91 -20.37
CA HIS A 116 -10.29 -3.31 -20.14
C HIS A 116 -10.06 -3.79 -18.70
N SER A 117 -9.54 -2.94 -17.82
CA SER A 117 -9.33 -3.25 -16.40
C SER A 117 -10.44 -2.64 -15.53
N THR A 118 -10.71 -3.27 -14.39
CA THR A 118 -11.61 -2.75 -13.34
C THR A 118 -10.90 -1.75 -12.40
N GLY A 119 -9.67 -1.37 -12.71
CA GLY A 119 -8.85 -0.48 -11.89
C GLY A 119 -7.35 -0.57 -12.21
N LEU A 120 -6.55 0.23 -11.50
CA LEU A 120 -5.09 0.24 -11.60
C LEU A 120 -4.49 0.49 -10.22
N SER A 121 -3.36 -0.14 -9.91
CA SER A 121 -2.54 0.17 -8.74
C SER A 121 -1.09 0.30 -9.17
N THR A 122 -0.48 1.46 -8.91
CA THR A 122 0.92 1.75 -9.19
C THR A 122 1.54 2.58 -8.06
N ASP A 123 2.81 2.37 -7.78
CA ASP A 123 3.62 3.20 -6.88
C ASP A 123 4.26 4.40 -7.60
N SER A 124 4.26 4.40 -8.93
CA SER A 124 4.79 5.48 -9.78
C SER A 124 3.90 5.67 -11.02
N LEU A 125 3.21 6.82 -11.09
CA LEU A 125 2.43 7.23 -12.26
C LEU A 125 3.34 7.45 -13.48
N GLY A 126 4.56 7.93 -13.27
CA GLY A 126 5.55 8.11 -14.34
C GLY A 126 5.94 6.80 -14.99
N ASP A 127 6.30 5.79 -14.18
CA ASP A 127 6.68 4.47 -14.69
C ASP A 127 5.49 3.69 -15.26
N ALA A 128 4.28 3.97 -14.77
CA ALA A 128 3.05 3.45 -15.36
C ALA A 128 2.70 4.09 -16.73
N GLY A 129 3.45 5.11 -17.17
CA GLY A 129 3.27 5.76 -18.46
C GLY A 129 2.24 6.89 -18.47
N TYR A 130 1.90 7.47 -17.31
CA TYR A 130 1.10 8.70 -17.27
C TYR A 130 1.97 9.91 -17.67
N PRO A 131 1.67 10.58 -18.81
CA PRO A 131 2.58 11.56 -19.41
C PRO A 131 2.74 12.85 -18.58
N ARG A 132 1.79 13.15 -17.69
CA ARG A 132 1.80 14.38 -16.87
C ARG A 132 2.15 14.13 -15.40
N ALA A 133 2.76 12.98 -15.09
CA ALA A 133 3.19 12.65 -13.73
C ALA A 133 4.10 13.72 -13.11
N SER A 134 4.98 14.33 -13.91
CA SER A 134 5.87 15.41 -13.45
C SER A 134 5.14 16.67 -12.97
N VAL A 135 3.92 16.92 -13.45
CA VAL A 135 3.09 18.07 -13.05
C VAL A 135 2.44 17.84 -11.68
N LEU A 136 2.17 16.59 -11.33
CA LEU A 136 1.68 16.22 -9.99
C LEU A 136 2.80 16.33 -8.94
N GLY A 137 4.05 16.11 -9.37
CA GLY A 137 5.25 16.21 -8.54
C GLY A 137 5.29 15.15 -7.44
N ASP A 138 6.16 15.38 -6.45
CA ASP A 138 6.43 14.41 -5.38
C ASP A 138 5.24 14.17 -4.44
N ALA A 139 4.24 15.06 -4.47
CA ALA A 139 3.06 14.97 -3.62
C ALA A 139 2.13 13.81 -4.00
N VAL A 140 2.07 13.45 -5.29
CA VAL A 140 1.20 12.37 -5.81
C VAL A 140 1.98 11.54 -6.83
N CYS A 141 2.74 10.57 -6.33
CA CYS A 141 3.55 9.67 -7.15
C CYS A 141 2.84 8.34 -7.43
N GLY A 142 2.24 7.74 -6.41
CA GLY A 142 1.50 6.47 -6.50
C GLY A 142 0.00 6.67 -6.51
N MET A 143 -0.72 5.73 -7.13
CA MET A 143 -2.18 5.77 -7.21
C MET A 143 -2.75 4.34 -7.21
N ALA A 144 -3.83 4.16 -6.46
CA ALA A 144 -4.74 3.04 -6.60
C ALA A 144 -6.12 3.57 -6.95
N VAL A 145 -6.72 3.07 -8.04
CA VAL A 145 -8.01 3.52 -8.57
C VAL A 145 -8.88 2.31 -8.90
N ALA A 146 -10.18 2.45 -8.63
CA ALA A 146 -11.22 1.54 -9.06
C ALA A 146 -12.33 2.37 -9.74
N TYR A 147 -12.83 1.91 -10.87
CA TYR A 147 -13.88 2.57 -11.67
C TYR A 147 -14.81 1.55 -12.31
#